data_AF-A0AA97AVS3-F1
#
_entry.id   AF-A0AA97AVS3-F1
#
_cell.length_a   1.000
_cell.length_b   1.000
_cell.length_c   1.000
_cell.angle_alpha   90.00
_cell.angle_beta   90.00
_cell.angle_gamma   90.00
#
_symmetry.space_group_name_H-M   'P 1'
#
loop_
_entity.id
_entity.type
_entity.pdbx_description
1 polymer ?
#
loop_
_entity_poly.entity_id
_entity_poly.type
_entity_poly.pdbx_seq_one_letter_code
_entity_poly.pdbx_strand_id
1 'polypeptide(L)'
;MGVLLENFIREELSERLIGRIEATVEEAKLNPSIAFREFNGNVYDLVFNFEKSEVSVNSVLDASSTGTENLSIEVFLLAIGSNLNCYVNL
;
A
#
# COMPACT_ATOMS: atom_id res chain seq x y z
N MET A 1 -4.48 8.60 -11.46
CA MET A 1 -3.85 8.37 -10.15
C MET A 1 -4.47 9.36 -9.18
N GLY A 2 -4.80 8.98 -7.96
CA GLY A 2 -5.18 9.98 -6.96
C GLY A 2 -3.95 10.72 -6.44
N VAL A 3 -4.20 11.93 -5.95
CA VAL A 3 -3.16 12.90 -5.56
C VAL A 3 -2.31 12.37 -4.40
N LEU A 4 -2.86 11.52 -3.53
CA LEU A 4 -2.14 11.03 -2.36
C LEU A 4 -1.16 9.93 -2.72
N LEU A 5 -1.57 9.00 -3.59
CA LEU A 5 -0.65 7.97 -4.09
C LEU A 5 0.53 8.59 -4.84
N GLU A 6 0.29 9.58 -5.70
CA GLU A 6 1.36 10.29 -6.41
C GLU A 6 2.33 10.97 -5.45
N ASN A 7 1.81 11.67 -4.43
CA ASN A 7 2.66 12.34 -3.46
C ASN A 7 3.45 11.35 -2.59
N PHE A 8 2.81 10.27 -2.12
CA PHE A 8 3.50 9.20 -1.40
C PHE A 8 4.65 8.61 -2.22
N ILE A 9 4.41 8.27 -3.49
CA ILE A 9 5.43 7.72 -4.39
C ILE A 9 6.61 8.68 -4.52
N ARG A 10 6.33 9.98 -4.67
CA ARG A 10 7.36 11.00 -4.84
C ARG A 10 8.16 11.28 -3.56
N GLU A 11 7.50 11.21 -2.40
CA GLU A 11 8.04 11.76 -1.15
C GLU A 11 8.63 10.69 -0.21
N GLU A 12 8.07 9.47 -0.19
CA GLU A 12 8.42 8.46 0.81
C GLU A 12 8.77 7.08 0.25
N LEU A 13 8.39 6.79 -0.99
CA LEU A 13 8.69 5.50 -1.59
C LEU A 13 10.21 5.32 -1.80
N SER A 14 10.69 4.16 -1.38
CA SER A 14 12.08 3.73 -1.57
C SER A 14 12.10 2.27 -1.95
N GLU A 15 13.18 1.82 -2.61
CA GLU A 15 13.38 0.40 -2.96
C GLU A 15 13.25 -0.53 -1.74
N ARG A 16 13.75 -0.07 -0.58
CA ARG A 16 13.61 -0.80 0.68
C ARG A 16 12.15 -0.94 1.12
N LEU A 17 11.34 0.11 0.94
CA LEU A 17 9.92 0.06 1.28
C LEU A 17 9.16 -0.84 0.31
N ILE A 18 9.47 -0.76 -0.99
CA ILE A 18 8.93 -1.67 -2.01
C ILE A 18 9.18 -3.13 -1.60
N GLY A 19 10.43 -3.52 -1.33
CA GLY A 19 10.73 -4.91 -0.95
C GLY A 19 10.05 -5.38 0.34
N ARG A 20 9.80 -4.47 1.30
CA ARG A 20 9.02 -4.82 2.51
C ARG A 20 7.53 -5.02 2.21
N ILE A 21 6.96 -4.18 1.35
CA ILE A 21 5.58 -4.31 0.88
C ILE A 21 5.43 -5.63 0.13
N GLU A 22 6.36 -5.95 -0.77
CA GLU A 22 6.34 -7.21 -1.53
C GLU A 22 6.34 -8.43 -0.62
N ALA A 23 7.31 -8.50 0.31
CA ALA A 23 7.39 -9.61 1.26
C ALA A 23 6.12 -9.75 2.11
N THR A 24 5.52 -8.62 2.51
CA THR A 24 4.27 -8.62 3.29
C THR A 24 3.09 -9.16 2.48
N VAL A 25 2.96 -8.74 1.21
CA VAL A 25 1.89 -9.22 0.34
C VAL A 25 2.06 -10.71 0.05
N GLU A 26 3.29 -11.19 -0.18
CA GLU A 26 3.56 -12.63 -0.35
C GLU A 26 3.24 -13.42 0.93
N GLU A 27 3.62 -12.91 2.09
CA GLU A 27 3.30 -13.54 3.38
C GLU A 27 1.79 -13.66 3.58
N ALA A 28 1.03 -12.59 3.30
CA ALA A 28 -0.42 -12.58 3.44
C ALA A 28 -1.11 -13.55 2.46
N LYS A 29 -0.57 -13.74 1.25
CA LYS A 29 -1.07 -14.76 0.30
C LYS A 29 -0.91 -16.18 0.84
N LEU A 30 0.19 -16.46 1.55
CA LEU A 30 0.48 -17.79 2.11
C LEU A 30 -0.18 -18.00 3.48
N ASN A 31 -0.54 -16.92 4.17
CA ASN A 31 -1.12 -16.96 5.51
C ASN A 31 -2.43 -16.16 5.59
N PRO A 32 -3.59 -16.83 5.40
CA PRO A 32 -4.91 -16.19 5.47
C PRO A 32 -5.26 -15.58 6.83
N SER A 33 -4.47 -15.84 7.89
CA SER A 33 -4.70 -15.19 9.19
C SER A 33 -4.28 -13.72 9.21
N ILE A 34 -3.53 -13.26 8.21
CA ILE A 34 -3.07 -11.87 8.11
C ILE A 34 -4.17 -11.05 7.41
N ALA A 35 -5.04 -10.46 8.21
CA ALA A 35 -6.12 -9.62 7.69
C ALA A 35 -5.65 -8.19 7.35
N PHE A 36 -4.74 -7.63 8.16
CA PHE A 36 -4.32 -6.23 8.05
C PHE A 36 -2.81 -6.04 8.23
N ARG A 37 -2.25 -5.03 7.56
CA ARG A 37 -0.90 -4.54 7.83
C ARG A 37 -0.79 -3.03 7.65
N GLU A 38 -0.09 -2.39 8.58
CA GLU A 38 0.20 -0.96 8.53
C GLU A 38 1.67 -0.69 8.25
N PHE A 39 1.94 0.33 7.44
CA PHE A 39 3.27 0.91 7.22
C PHE A 39 3.20 2.39 7.54
N ASN A 40 3.83 2.78 8.65
CA ASN A 40 3.77 4.15 9.10
C ASN A 40 4.95 4.93 8.53
N GLY A 41 4.65 5.94 7.72
CA GLY A 41 5.63 6.86 7.14
C GLY A 41 5.83 8.09 8.01
N ASN A 42 6.46 9.11 7.45
CA ASN A 42 6.59 10.42 8.12
C ASN A 42 5.39 11.32 7.77
N VAL A 43 4.92 11.22 6.53
CA VAL A 43 3.84 12.02 5.95
C VAL A 43 2.66 11.16 5.56
N TYR A 44 2.89 9.91 5.14
CA TYR A 44 1.82 9.01 4.71
C TYR A 44 1.85 7.67 5.46
N ASP A 45 0.67 7.20 5.84
CA ASP A 45 0.48 5.85 6.35
C ASP A 45 -0.18 4.98 5.28
N LEU A 46 0.29 3.74 5.14
CA LEU A 46 -0.34 2.72 4.31
C LEU A 46 -1.05 1.71 5.20
N VAL A 47 -2.31 1.40 4.89
CA VAL A 47 -3.06 0.33 5.55
C VAL A 47 -3.51 -0.68 4.51
N PHE A 48 -2.89 -1.85 4.52
CA PHE A 48 -3.31 -3.00 3.72
C PHE A 48 -4.45 -3.73 4.42
N ASN A 49 -5.54 -3.94 3.71
CA ASN A 49 -6.64 -4.81 4.08
C ASN A 49 -6.68 -5.99 3.10
N PHE A 50 -6.12 -7.12 3.52
CA PHE A 50 -6.03 -8.31 2.69
C PHE A 50 -7.38 -9.02 2.53
N GLU A 51 -8.29 -8.89 3.49
CA GLU A 51 -9.65 -9.44 3.39
C GLU A 51 -10.45 -8.79 2.25
N LYS A 52 -10.19 -7.50 1.98
CA LYS A 52 -10.83 -6.74 0.90
C LYS A 52 -9.95 -6.58 -0.34
N SER A 53 -8.70 -7.06 -0.31
CA SER A 53 -7.70 -6.81 -1.35
C SER A 53 -7.50 -5.31 -1.66
N GLU A 54 -7.54 -4.48 -0.61
CA GLU A 54 -7.45 -3.03 -0.69
C GLU A 54 -6.23 -2.49 0.09
N VAL A 55 -5.77 -1.32 -0.30
CA VAL A 55 -4.82 -0.51 0.46
C VAL A 55 -5.30 0.93 0.54
N SER A 56 -5.20 1.49 1.74
CA SER A 56 -5.47 2.90 2.02
C SER A 56 -4.16 3.66 2.12
N VAL A 57 -4.04 4.78 1.41
CA VAL A 57 -2.98 5.79 1.59
C VAL A 57 -3.58 6.95 2.37
N ASN A 58 -3.06 7.21 3.56
CA ASN A 58 -3.55 8.25 4.47
C ASN A 58 -2.49 9.32 4.66
N SER A 59 -2.88 10.60 4.59
CA SER A 59 -2.00 11.71 5.01
C SER A 59 -2.02 11.86 6.54
N VAL A 60 -0.85 11.85 7.17
CA VAL A 60 -0.70 11.93 8.64
C VAL A 60 -0.58 13.37 9.13
N LEU A 61 -0.09 14.27 8.27
CA LEU A 61 0.19 15.67 8.64
C LEU A 61 -1.02 16.60 8.55
N ASP A 62 -2.08 16.20 7.87
CA ASP A 62 -3.23 17.06 7.64
C ASP A 62 -4.47 16.52 8.37
N ALA A 63 -4.58 16.86 9.65
CA ALA A 63 -5.80 16.62 10.44
C ALA A 63 -7.03 17.38 9.87
N SER A 64 -6.85 18.26 8.88
CA SER A 64 -7.89 19.06 8.25
C SER A 64 -8.21 18.70 6.78
N SER A 65 -7.29 18.03 6.07
CA SER A 65 -7.61 17.37 4.80
C SER A 65 -7.68 15.85 5.02
N THR A 66 -8.92 15.37 5.10
CA THR A 66 -9.33 13.98 5.20
C THR A 66 -9.00 13.23 3.90
N GLY A 67 -7.73 13.15 3.57
CA GLY A 67 -7.23 12.46 2.41
C GLY A 67 -6.95 11.00 2.77
N THR A 68 -7.95 10.14 2.62
CA THR A 68 -7.74 8.70 2.46
C THR A 68 -7.99 8.36 1.01
N GLU A 69 -6.98 7.82 0.34
CA GLU A 69 -7.14 7.23 -0.99
C GLU A 69 -7.14 5.71 -0.84
N ASN A 70 -8.25 5.08 -1.22
CA ASN A 70 -8.36 3.62 -1.25
C ASN A 70 -8.19 3.13 -2.68
N LEU A 71 -7.40 2.08 -2.85
CA LEU A 71 -7.18 1.43 -4.14
C LEU A 71 -6.99 -0.07 -3.93
N SER A 72 -7.13 -0.86 -5.01
CA SER A 72 -6.81 -2.28 -4.92
C SER A 72 -5.31 -2.48 -4.70
N ILE A 73 -4.95 -3.54 -4.00
CA ILE A 73 -3.54 -3.91 -3.78
C ILE A 73 -2.82 -4.08 -5.12
N GLU A 74 -3.47 -4.65 -6.13
CA GLU A 74 -2.91 -4.80 -7.48
C GLU A 74 -2.54 -3.45 -8.11
N VAL A 75 -3.48 -2.49 -8.13
CA VAL A 75 -3.24 -1.15 -8.70
C VAL A 75 -2.13 -0.45 -7.94
N PHE A 76 -2.08 -0.61 -6.61
CA PHE A 76 -1.04 -0.03 -5.79
C PHE A 76 0.33 -0.61 -6.12
N LEU A 77 0.45 -1.94 -6.19
CA LEU A 77 1.71 -2.62 -6.50
C LEU A 77 2.25 -2.22 -7.87
N LEU A 78 1.38 -2.11 -8.87
CA LEU A 78 1.74 -1.61 -10.19
C LEU A 78 2.24 -0.16 -10.12
N ALA A 79 1.55 0.70 -9.38
CA ALA A 79 1.91 2.11 -9.26
C ALA A 79 3.27 2.33 -8.58
N ILE A 80 3.62 1.52 -7.57
CA ILE A 80 4.90 1.61 -6.88
C ILE A 80 6.05 0.88 -7.61
N GLY A 81 5.78 0.27 -8.76
CA GLY A 81 6.79 -0.47 -9.54
C GLY A 81 7.22 -1.79 -8.89
N SER A 82 6.32 -2.48 -8.20
CA SER A 82 6.59 -3.78 -7.60
C SER A 82 6.85 -4.85 -8.68
N ASN A 83 7.79 -5.76 -8.38
CA ASN A 83 8.14 -6.93 -9.18
C ASN A 83 7.25 -8.15 -8.88
N LEU A 84 6.25 -8.02 -8.01
CA LEU A 84 5.26 -9.07 -7.83
C LEU A 84 4.50 -9.24 -9.14
N ASN A 85 4.83 -10.31 -9.86
CA ASN A 85 4.04 -10.74 -11.00
C ASN A 85 2.60 -10.93 -10.50
N CYS A 86 1.68 -10.10 -10.98
CA CYS A 86 0.26 -10.23 -10.76
C CYS A 86 -0.25 -11.48 -11.50
N TYR A 87 0.11 -12.67 -11.00
CA TYR A 87 -0.57 -13.89 -11.35
C TYR A 87 -1.94 -13.84 -10.68
N VAL A 88 -2.92 -13.50 -11.50
CA VAL A 88 -4.37 -13.54 -11.25
C VAL A 88 -4.72 -14.81 -10.46
N ASN A 89 -5.11 -14.63 -9.20
CA ASN A 89 -6.04 -15.42 -8.40
C ASN A 89 -5.91 -14.94 -6.93
N LEU A 90 -6.37 -13.71 -6.67
CA LEU A 90 -6.92 -13.34 -5.37
C LEU A 90 -8.43 -13.56 -5.44
#